data_AF-A0A1Q3GHV4-F1
#
_entry.id   AF-A0A1Q3GHV4-F1
#
_cell.length_a   1.000
_cell.length_b   1.000
_cell.length_c   1.000
_cell.angle_alpha   90.00
_cell.angle_beta   90.00
_cell.angle_gamma   90.00
#
_symmetry.space_group_name_H-M   'P 1'
#
loop_
_entity.id
_entity.type
_entity.pdbx_description
1 polymer ?
#
loop_
_entity_poly.entity_id
_entity_poly.type
_entity_poly.pdbx_seq_one_letter_code
_entity_poly.pdbx_strand_id
1 'polypeptide(L)'
;MKNYILGNPELTAKIEQLFFSNDESNVALACELMKTGGVPLSIQGALKDQEAQLFFLINYGLIYPFLEYKHLDISRLGLQNIPQELGQLQSLESLNLFYNQLTLVPPVVCELTTLKTLWLHHNQLAEIPENIDNLTALEELALSFNQLTTLPASLGALTQLNTLYLHHNSLTSLPSELTTLPHLQKITLWNNAFTLEEELLLTEAFAPIELIF
;
A
#
# COMPACT_ATOMS: atom_id res chain seq x y z
N MET A 1 -16.67 -18.30 22.86
CA MET A 1 -15.71 -19.14 23.62
C MET A 1 -14.80 -18.19 24.38
N LYS A 2 -14.60 -18.39 25.69
CA LYS A 2 -13.84 -17.46 26.54
C LYS A 2 -12.36 -17.47 26.13
N ASN A 3 -11.76 -16.28 25.99
CA ASN A 3 -10.32 -16.08 25.81
C ASN A 3 -9.53 -16.76 26.94
N TYR A 4 -9.03 -17.97 26.69
CA TYR A 4 -8.36 -18.80 27.70
C TYR A 4 -7.01 -18.22 28.17
N ILE A 5 -6.39 -17.33 27.38
CA ILE A 5 -5.08 -16.74 27.69
C ILE A 5 -5.23 -15.51 28.59
N LEU A 6 -6.17 -14.62 28.33
CA LEU A 6 -6.40 -13.42 29.16
C LEU A 6 -6.78 -13.73 30.61
N GLY A 7 -7.26 -14.96 30.88
CA GLY A 7 -7.52 -15.46 32.24
C GLY A 7 -6.35 -16.23 32.87
N ASN A 8 -5.24 -16.44 32.15
CA ASN A 8 -4.07 -17.20 32.61
C ASN A 8 -2.80 -16.33 32.63
N PRO A 9 -2.38 -15.84 33.81
CA PRO A 9 -1.22 -14.95 33.94
C PRO A 9 0.11 -15.59 33.54
N GLU A 10 0.30 -16.89 33.78
CA GLU A 10 1.54 -17.58 33.44
C GLU A 10 1.70 -17.73 31.92
N LEU A 11 0.61 -18.09 31.23
CA LEU A 11 0.61 -18.19 29.78
C LEU A 11 0.79 -16.81 29.13
N THR A 12 0.18 -15.78 29.71
CA THR A 12 0.36 -14.37 29.31
C THR A 12 1.83 -13.95 29.42
N ALA A 13 2.47 -14.19 30.58
CA ALA A 13 3.88 -13.85 30.79
C ALA A 13 4.83 -14.63 29.86
N LYS A 14 4.51 -15.90 29.56
CA LYS A 14 5.30 -16.71 28.63
C LYS A 14 5.19 -16.20 27.19
N ILE A 15 4.00 -15.79 26.76
CA ILE A 15 3.79 -15.17 25.45
C ILE A 15 4.55 -13.85 25.36
N GLU A 16 4.50 -13.00 26.39
CA GLU A 16 5.28 -11.76 26.45
C GLU A 16 6.78 -12.01 26.35
N GLN A 17 7.32 -12.96 27.11
CA GLN A 17 8.74 -13.29 27.08
C GLN A 17 9.19 -13.79 25.71
N LEU A 18 8.38 -14.66 25.09
CA LEU A 18 8.65 -15.17 23.75
C LEU A 18 8.57 -14.05 22.69
N PHE A 19 7.58 -13.17 22.81
CA PHE A 19 7.35 -12.06 21.88
C PHE A 19 8.45 -11.00 21.94
N PHE A 20 8.93 -10.65 23.13
CA PHE A 20 10.04 -9.70 23.33
C PHE A 20 11.43 -10.35 23.22
N SER A 21 11.52 -11.59 22.75
CA SER A 21 12.80 -12.25 22.52
C SER A 21 13.40 -11.85 21.18
N ASN A 22 14.73 -11.88 21.08
CA ASN A 22 15.45 -11.68 19.81
C ASN A 22 15.51 -12.96 18.95
N ASP A 23 14.66 -13.95 19.23
CA ASP A 23 14.66 -15.25 18.57
C ASP A 23 13.37 -15.44 17.76
N GLU A 24 13.56 -15.66 16.46
CA GLU A 24 12.50 -15.82 15.45
C GLU A 24 11.54 -16.98 15.75
N SER A 25 12.04 -18.11 16.25
CA SER A 25 11.21 -19.27 16.56
C SER A 25 10.32 -19.02 17.79
N ASN A 26 10.85 -18.30 18.77
CA ASN A 26 10.11 -17.90 19.97
C ASN A 26 9.01 -16.89 19.63
N VAL A 27 9.33 -15.90 18.81
CA VAL A 27 8.38 -14.94 18.25
C VAL A 27 7.21 -15.66 17.55
N ALA A 28 7.51 -16.58 16.64
CA ALA A 28 6.50 -17.32 15.90
C ALA A 28 5.59 -18.16 16.84
N LEU A 29 6.19 -18.78 17.86
CA LEU A 29 5.47 -19.53 18.87
C LEU A 29 4.57 -18.62 19.73
N ALA A 30 5.04 -17.43 20.12
CA ALA A 30 4.22 -16.46 20.84
C ALA A 30 2.96 -16.11 20.04
N CYS A 31 3.12 -15.92 18.74
CA CYS A 31 2.04 -15.56 17.83
C CYS A 31 1.03 -16.69 17.60
N GLU A 32 1.49 -17.94 17.44
CA GLU A 32 0.61 -19.13 17.41
C GLU A 32 -0.25 -19.23 18.66
N LEU A 33 0.36 -19.03 19.83
CA LEU A 33 -0.36 -19.06 21.11
C LEU A 33 -1.43 -17.97 21.14
N MET A 34 -1.11 -16.73 20.73
CA MET A 34 -2.06 -15.61 20.72
C MET A 34 -3.30 -15.85 19.83
N LYS A 35 -3.18 -16.58 18.71
CA LYS A 35 -4.32 -16.92 17.82
C LYS A 35 -5.46 -17.65 18.55
N THR A 36 -5.12 -18.43 19.59
CA THR A 36 -6.08 -19.30 20.27
C THR A 36 -6.72 -18.68 21.52
N GLY A 37 -6.23 -17.52 21.99
CA GLY A 37 -6.72 -16.97 23.25
C GLY A 37 -6.54 -15.48 23.52
N GLY A 38 -6.10 -14.69 22.53
CA GLY A 38 -6.05 -13.23 22.60
C GLY A 38 -4.66 -12.66 22.92
N VAL A 39 -4.46 -11.38 22.59
CA VAL A 39 -3.19 -10.66 22.72
C VAL A 39 -3.11 -9.95 24.09
N PRO A 40 -2.05 -10.15 24.90
CA PRO A 40 -1.81 -9.42 26.15
C PRO A 40 -1.77 -7.90 25.99
N LEU A 41 -2.25 -7.15 26.99
CA LEU A 41 -2.27 -5.68 26.99
C LEU A 41 -0.87 -5.04 26.92
N SER A 42 0.12 -5.67 27.52
CA SER A 42 1.54 -5.29 27.47
C SER A 42 2.11 -5.34 26.04
N ILE A 43 1.79 -6.39 25.30
CA ILE A 43 2.13 -6.56 23.88
C ILE A 43 1.32 -5.55 23.06
N GLN A 44 0.02 -5.40 23.31
CA GLN A 44 -0.79 -4.35 22.67
C GLN A 44 -0.21 -2.94 22.90
N GLY A 45 0.40 -2.68 24.06
CA GLY A 45 1.07 -1.44 24.39
C GLY A 45 2.42 -1.24 23.68
N ALA A 46 3.22 -2.30 23.55
CA ALA A 46 4.48 -2.27 22.79
C ALA A 46 4.27 -2.20 21.28
N LEU A 47 3.16 -2.77 20.81
CA LEU A 47 2.59 -2.60 19.48
C LEU A 47 2.00 -1.18 19.26
N LYS A 48 2.51 -0.14 19.93
CA LYS A 48 2.16 1.26 19.64
C LYS A 48 3.27 2.03 18.94
N ASP A 49 4.49 1.48 18.87
CA ASP A 49 5.59 2.02 18.07
C ASP A 49 5.55 1.42 16.66
N GLN A 50 5.13 2.24 15.69
CA GLN A 50 4.75 1.83 14.33
C GLN A 50 5.88 1.13 13.53
N GLU A 51 7.16 1.39 13.83
CA GLU A 51 8.30 0.83 13.09
C GLU A 51 8.64 -0.62 13.49
N ALA A 52 8.53 -0.97 14.77
CA ALA A 52 8.84 -2.32 15.26
C ALA A 52 7.72 -3.33 14.95
N GLN A 53 6.46 -2.84 14.95
CA GLN A 53 5.33 -3.62 14.48
C GLN A 53 5.57 -4.07 13.06
N LEU A 54 6.02 -3.18 12.20
CA LEU A 54 5.96 -3.45 10.80
C LEU A 54 7.10 -4.34 10.28
N PHE A 55 8.30 -4.18 10.85
CA PHE A 55 9.40 -5.12 10.64
C PHE A 55 9.03 -6.54 11.06
N PHE A 56 8.22 -6.68 12.11
CA PHE A 56 7.71 -7.94 12.61
C PHE A 56 6.50 -8.46 11.81
N LEU A 57 5.63 -7.57 11.33
CA LEU A 57 4.43 -7.90 10.56
C LEU A 57 4.76 -8.34 9.13
N ILE A 58 5.82 -7.78 8.52
CA ILE A 58 6.28 -8.09 7.16
C ILE A 58 7.15 -9.34 7.12
N ASN A 59 8.05 -9.53 8.10
CA ASN A 59 8.90 -10.73 8.14
C ASN A 59 8.18 -11.96 8.70
N TYR A 60 7.12 -11.79 9.51
CA TYR A 60 6.45 -12.90 10.20
C TYR A 60 4.95 -13.07 9.89
N GLY A 61 4.36 -12.29 8.95
CA GLY A 61 3.05 -12.58 8.35
C GLY A 61 1.83 -12.41 9.28
N LEU A 62 1.83 -11.42 10.16
CA LEU A 62 0.82 -11.27 11.22
C LEU A 62 0.05 -9.96 11.18
N ILE A 63 -0.41 -9.55 10.01
CA ILE A 63 -1.38 -8.44 9.95
C ILE A 63 -2.58 -8.85 10.81
N TYR A 64 -2.81 -8.13 11.91
CA TYR A 64 -3.81 -8.49 12.89
C TYR A 64 -5.19 -8.09 12.34
N PRO A 65 -6.05 -9.03 11.92
CA PRO A 65 -7.32 -8.72 11.26
C PRO A 65 -8.36 -8.05 12.18
N PHE A 66 -8.01 -7.82 13.45
CA PHE A 66 -8.90 -7.25 14.46
C PHE A 66 -8.61 -5.77 14.79
N LEU A 67 -7.59 -5.18 14.17
CA LEU A 67 -7.30 -3.75 14.31
C LEU A 67 -7.80 -3.01 13.07
N GLU A 68 -8.65 -2.00 13.29
CA GLU A 68 -9.09 -1.06 12.24
C GLU A 68 -7.96 -0.08 11.92
N TYR A 69 -7.00 -0.51 11.11
CA TYR A 69 -6.00 0.39 10.55
C TYR A 69 -6.64 1.24 9.46
N LYS A 70 -6.70 2.55 9.66
CA LYS A 70 -7.08 3.51 8.62
C LYS A 70 -5.89 4.05 7.85
N HIS A 71 -4.74 4.12 8.49
CA HIS A 71 -3.52 4.64 7.90
C HIS A 71 -2.38 3.69 8.24
N LEU A 72 -1.62 3.30 7.23
CA LEU A 72 -0.51 2.38 7.36
C LEU A 72 0.70 2.96 6.62
N ASP A 73 1.74 3.27 7.38
CA ASP A 73 3.02 3.74 6.84
C ASP A 73 4.09 2.66 6.93
N ILE A 74 4.53 2.21 5.76
CA ILE A 74 5.52 1.16 5.55
C ILE A 74 6.60 1.63 4.59
N SER A 75 6.83 2.93 4.56
CA SER A 75 7.82 3.58 3.73
C SER A 75 9.24 3.35 4.25
N ARG A 76 10.24 3.38 3.36
CA ARG A 76 11.68 3.34 3.71
C ARG A 76 12.16 2.06 4.41
N LEU A 77 11.50 0.93 4.17
CA LEU A 77 11.86 -0.34 4.80
C LEU A 77 12.64 -1.29 3.89
N GLY A 78 12.90 -0.87 2.65
CA GLY A 78 13.60 -1.71 1.67
C GLY A 78 12.79 -2.91 1.22
N LEU A 79 11.46 -2.80 1.25
CA LEU A 79 10.55 -3.89 0.89
C LEU A 79 10.70 -4.26 -0.58
N GLN A 80 10.90 -5.55 -0.86
CA GLN A 80 10.87 -6.08 -2.22
C GLN A 80 9.52 -6.73 -2.55
N ASN A 81 8.78 -7.17 -1.53
CA ASN A 81 7.48 -7.81 -1.65
C ASN A 81 6.57 -7.35 -0.52
N ILE A 82 5.26 -7.39 -0.75
CA ILE A 82 4.24 -7.12 0.26
C ILE A 82 3.47 -8.41 0.53
N PRO A 83 3.27 -8.79 1.80
CA PRO A 83 2.55 -10.00 2.17
C PRO A 83 1.07 -9.95 1.73
N GLN A 84 0.52 -11.12 1.37
CA GLN A 84 -0.90 -11.28 1.02
C GLN A 84 -1.84 -10.93 2.18
N GLU A 85 -1.33 -10.99 3.42
CA GLU A 85 -2.09 -10.66 4.61
C GLU A 85 -2.47 -9.17 4.63
N LEU A 86 -1.86 -8.33 3.79
CA LEU A 86 -2.21 -6.91 3.68
C LEU A 86 -3.68 -6.73 3.30
N GLY A 87 -4.22 -7.63 2.48
CA GLY A 87 -5.61 -7.64 2.05
C GLY A 87 -6.60 -7.79 3.20
N GLN A 88 -6.16 -8.16 4.41
CA GLN A 88 -7.04 -8.22 5.59
C GLN A 88 -7.38 -6.84 6.16
N LEU A 89 -6.65 -5.78 5.77
CA LEU A 89 -6.86 -4.41 6.24
C LEU A 89 -7.99 -3.71 5.47
N GLN A 90 -9.19 -4.29 5.52
CA GLN A 90 -10.37 -3.84 4.78
C GLN A 90 -10.95 -2.48 5.22
N SER A 91 -10.35 -1.84 6.22
CA SER A 91 -10.68 -0.48 6.67
C SER A 91 -9.59 0.55 6.34
N LEU A 92 -8.56 0.15 5.59
CA LEU A 92 -7.42 0.99 5.28
C LEU A 92 -7.80 2.08 4.28
N GLU A 93 -7.61 3.33 4.67
CA GLU A 93 -7.89 4.51 3.86
C GLU A 93 -6.60 5.10 3.25
N SER A 94 -5.44 4.87 3.88
CA SER A 94 -4.14 5.35 3.38
C SER A 94 -3.04 4.31 3.55
N LEU A 95 -2.29 4.07 2.47
CA LEU A 95 -1.15 3.18 2.44
C LEU A 95 0.08 3.91 1.90
N ASN A 96 1.09 4.06 2.76
CA ASN A 96 2.38 4.63 2.39
C ASN A 96 3.42 3.52 2.14
N LEU A 97 3.76 3.30 0.88
CA LEU A 97 4.78 2.36 0.39
C LEU A 97 5.99 3.09 -0.21
N PHE A 98 6.10 4.39 0.04
CA PHE A 98 7.17 5.24 -0.47
C PHE A 98 8.57 4.70 -0.17
N TYR A 99 9.50 4.89 -1.10
CA TYR A 99 10.92 4.61 -0.88
C TYR A 99 11.20 3.16 -0.46
N ASN A 100 10.70 2.21 -1.25
CA ASN A 100 10.97 0.78 -1.08
C ASN A 100 11.69 0.24 -2.33
N GLN A 101 11.77 -1.09 -2.48
CA GLN A 101 12.42 -1.78 -3.58
C GLN A 101 11.42 -2.63 -4.36
N LEU A 102 10.14 -2.21 -4.41
CA LEU A 102 9.09 -2.96 -5.08
C LEU A 102 9.27 -2.90 -6.59
N THR A 103 9.24 -4.06 -7.23
CA THR A 103 9.29 -4.18 -8.70
C THR A 103 7.90 -4.29 -9.33
N LEU A 104 6.91 -4.68 -8.53
CA LEU A 104 5.51 -4.84 -8.90
C LEU A 104 4.61 -4.33 -7.78
N VAL A 105 3.43 -3.82 -8.12
CA VAL A 105 2.36 -3.63 -7.14
C VAL A 105 1.68 -4.98 -6.95
N PRO A 106 1.72 -5.59 -5.76
CA PRO A 106 1.16 -6.90 -5.57
C PRO A 106 -0.37 -6.84 -5.64
N PRO A 107 -1.05 -7.82 -6.27
CA PRO A 107 -2.50 -7.80 -6.48
C PRO A 107 -3.33 -7.56 -5.21
N VAL A 108 -2.80 -7.96 -4.05
CA VAL A 108 -3.42 -7.76 -2.73
C VAL A 108 -3.66 -6.28 -2.41
N VAL A 109 -2.82 -5.36 -2.88
CA VAL A 109 -3.03 -3.92 -2.67
C VAL A 109 -4.35 -3.48 -3.32
N CYS A 110 -4.71 -4.09 -4.44
CA CYS A 110 -5.95 -3.84 -5.16
C CYS A 110 -7.19 -4.44 -4.49
N GLU A 111 -7.04 -5.24 -3.44
CA GLU A 111 -8.16 -5.76 -2.63
C GLU A 111 -8.60 -4.78 -1.53
N LEU A 112 -7.85 -3.68 -1.34
CA LEU A 112 -8.09 -2.67 -0.31
C LEU A 112 -9.03 -1.58 -0.82
N THR A 113 -10.29 -1.95 -1.08
CA THR A 113 -11.28 -1.10 -1.77
C THR A 113 -11.64 0.19 -1.03
N THR A 114 -11.25 0.33 0.24
CA THR A 114 -11.44 1.55 1.04
C THR A 114 -10.30 2.57 0.90
N LEU A 115 -9.22 2.22 0.20
CA LEU A 115 -8.07 3.12 0.02
C LEU A 115 -8.47 4.38 -0.73
N LYS A 116 -8.14 5.52 -0.13
CA LYS A 116 -8.24 6.87 -0.70
C LYS A 116 -6.88 7.39 -1.15
N THR A 117 -5.82 6.98 -0.48
CA THR A 117 -4.46 7.45 -0.79
C THR A 117 -3.50 6.28 -0.87
N LEU A 118 -2.80 6.17 -2.00
CA LEU A 118 -1.78 5.15 -2.22
C LEU A 118 -0.48 5.81 -2.69
N TRP A 119 0.56 5.72 -1.86
CA TRP A 119 1.86 6.27 -2.16
C TRP A 119 2.86 5.17 -2.48
N LEU A 120 3.26 5.07 -3.74
CA LEU A 120 4.18 4.07 -4.28
C LEU A 120 5.43 4.72 -4.91
N HIS A 121 5.60 6.02 -4.73
CA HIS A 121 6.69 6.77 -5.32
C HIS A 121 8.06 6.34 -4.76
N HIS A 122 9.11 6.49 -5.56
CA HIS A 122 10.46 5.97 -5.27
C HIS A 122 10.48 4.45 -5.03
N ASN A 123 10.01 3.70 -6.02
CA ASN A 123 10.16 2.24 -6.08
C ASN A 123 10.82 1.87 -7.43
N GLN A 124 10.71 0.61 -7.83
CA GLN A 124 11.25 0.07 -9.10
C GLN A 124 10.11 -0.54 -9.94
N LEU A 125 8.89 0.00 -9.80
CA LEU A 125 7.70 -0.54 -10.45
C LEU A 125 7.83 -0.45 -11.97
N ALA A 126 7.73 -1.59 -12.66
CA ALA A 126 7.72 -1.66 -14.11
C ALA A 126 6.31 -1.56 -14.71
N GLU A 127 5.30 -2.00 -13.96
CA GLU A 127 3.89 -2.01 -14.36
C GLU A 127 2.95 -1.77 -13.17
N ILE A 128 1.72 -1.37 -13.51
CA ILE A 128 0.58 -1.31 -12.58
C ILE A 128 -0.38 -2.43 -12.98
N PRO A 129 -0.90 -3.22 -12.03
CA PRO A 129 -1.74 -4.36 -12.36
C PRO A 129 -3.11 -3.91 -12.88
N GLU A 130 -3.70 -4.70 -13.77
CA GLU A 130 -5.00 -4.40 -14.39
C GLU A 130 -6.14 -4.28 -13.38
N ASN A 131 -6.06 -4.97 -12.24
CA ASN A 131 -7.08 -4.93 -11.19
C ASN A 131 -7.02 -3.67 -10.28
N ILE A 132 -6.24 -2.65 -10.67
CA ILE A 132 -6.21 -1.37 -9.95
C ILE A 132 -7.59 -0.70 -9.90
N ASP A 133 -8.46 -1.00 -10.87
CA ASP A 133 -9.86 -0.56 -10.93
C ASP A 133 -10.71 -0.91 -9.70
N ASN A 134 -10.31 -1.93 -8.93
CA ASN A 134 -10.95 -2.26 -7.65
C ASN A 134 -10.81 -1.17 -6.59
N LEU A 135 -9.83 -0.26 -6.72
CA LEU A 135 -9.62 0.84 -5.77
C LEU A 135 -10.58 2.01 -6.03
N THR A 136 -11.88 1.73 -6.05
CA THR A 136 -12.93 2.68 -6.44
C THR A 136 -13.01 3.93 -5.56
N ALA A 137 -12.46 3.88 -4.34
CA ALA A 137 -12.40 5.01 -3.41
C ALA A 137 -11.13 5.86 -3.55
N LEU A 138 -10.20 5.51 -4.45
CA LEU A 138 -8.89 6.14 -4.55
C LEU A 138 -9.01 7.57 -5.07
N GLU A 139 -8.53 8.51 -4.28
CA GLU A 139 -8.53 9.96 -4.55
C GLU A 139 -7.15 10.45 -5.00
N GLU A 140 -6.08 9.83 -4.49
CA GLU A 140 -4.71 10.19 -4.80
C GLU A 140 -3.84 8.94 -5.02
N LEU A 141 -3.10 8.94 -6.14
CA LEU A 141 -2.16 7.89 -6.50
C LEU A 141 -0.79 8.50 -6.85
N ALA A 142 0.23 8.18 -6.05
CA ALA A 142 1.60 8.60 -6.32
C ALA A 142 2.47 7.47 -6.84
N LEU A 143 2.86 7.56 -8.10
CA LEU A 143 3.68 6.58 -8.84
C LEU A 143 4.99 7.19 -9.36
N SER A 144 5.33 8.41 -8.95
CA SER A 144 6.54 9.07 -9.42
C SER A 144 7.82 8.35 -8.99
N PHE A 145 8.92 8.55 -9.72
CA PHE A 145 10.19 7.88 -9.46
C PHE A 145 10.05 6.34 -9.47
N ASN A 146 9.55 5.82 -10.58
CA ASN A 146 9.45 4.38 -10.88
C ASN A 146 10.01 4.11 -12.29
N GLN A 147 9.74 2.93 -12.84
CA GLN A 147 10.22 2.47 -14.15
C GLN A 147 9.05 2.19 -15.11
N LEU A 148 7.91 2.87 -14.92
CA LEU A 148 6.70 2.63 -15.69
C LEU A 148 6.91 3.06 -17.14
N THR A 149 6.60 2.16 -18.07
CA THR A 149 6.65 2.42 -19.52
C THR A 149 5.25 2.57 -20.13
N THR A 150 4.25 1.94 -19.50
CA THR A 150 2.84 2.02 -19.86
C THR A 150 1.97 2.10 -18.61
N LEU A 151 0.72 2.48 -18.79
CA LEU A 151 -0.31 2.41 -17.76
C LEU A 151 -1.51 1.59 -18.28
N PRO A 152 -2.16 0.79 -17.43
CA PRO A 152 -3.33 0.02 -17.84
C PRO A 152 -4.53 0.93 -18.07
N ALA A 153 -5.41 0.53 -19.01
CA ALA A 153 -6.66 1.24 -19.29
C ALA A 153 -7.61 1.27 -18.06
N SER A 154 -7.47 0.28 -17.17
CA SER A 154 -8.26 0.16 -15.94
C SER A 154 -8.09 1.32 -14.95
N LEU A 155 -7.04 2.14 -15.06
CA LEU A 155 -6.95 3.40 -14.31
C LEU A 155 -8.13 4.33 -14.58
N GLY A 156 -8.75 4.25 -15.77
CA GLY A 156 -9.95 5.02 -16.12
C GLY A 156 -11.22 4.60 -15.36
N ALA A 157 -11.17 3.54 -14.54
CA ALA A 157 -12.26 3.16 -13.66
C ALA A 157 -12.18 3.81 -12.26
N LEU A 158 -11.08 4.50 -11.94
CA LEU A 158 -10.87 5.16 -10.64
C LEU A 158 -11.66 6.47 -10.55
N THR A 159 -12.98 6.38 -10.48
CA THR A 159 -13.88 7.55 -10.63
C THR A 159 -13.64 8.65 -9.59
N GLN A 160 -13.08 8.32 -8.42
CA GLN A 160 -12.77 9.27 -7.34
C GLN A 160 -11.39 9.91 -7.48
N LEU A 161 -10.55 9.46 -8.42
CA LEU A 161 -9.18 9.91 -8.54
C LEU A 161 -9.15 11.39 -8.93
N ASN A 162 -8.49 12.18 -8.08
CA ASN A 162 -8.31 13.61 -8.27
C ASN A 162 -6.91 13.92 -8.80
N THR A 163 -5.89 13.32 -8.18
CA THR A 163 -4.50 13.62 -8.49
C THR A 163 -3.68 12.36 -8.75
N LEU A 164 -2.94 12.39 -9.86
CA LEU A 164 -2.08 11.30 -10.31
C LEU A 164 -0.64 11.80 -10.52
N TYR A 165 0.31 11.26 -9.75
CA TYR A 165 1.72 11.61 -9.89
C TYR A 165 2.48 10.56 -10.70
N LEU A 166 2.99 10.93 -11.88
CA LEU A 166 3.71 10.03 -12.80
C LEU A 166 5.08 10.55 -13.22
N HIS A 167 5.51 11.72 -12.75
CA HIS A 167 6.82 12.28 -13.06
C HIS A 167 7.96 11.33 -12.70
N HIS A 168 9.11 11.43 -13.39
CA HIS A 168 10.22 10.49 -13.22
C HIS A 168 9.80 9.02 -13.48
N ASN A 169 9.27 8.77 -14.68
CA ASN A 169 9.04 7.42 -15.20
C ASN A 169 9.58 7.35 -16.65
N SER A 170 9.15 6.38 -17.45
CA SER A 170 9.54 6.22 -18.86
C SER A 170 8.31 6.10 -19.76
N LEU A 171 7.23 6.80 -19.43
CA LEU A 171 5.99 6.79 -20.19
C LEU A 171 6.16 7.53 -21.52
N THR A 172 5.57 6.98 -22.58
CA THR A 172 5.46 7.61 -23.91
C THR A 172 4.01 7.97 -24.26
N SER A 173 3.04 7.41 -23.54
CA SER A 173 1.61 7.65 -23.76
C SER A 173 0.82 7.54 -22.46
N LEU A 174 -0.39 8.09 -22.44
CA LEU A 174 -1.38 7.88 -21.39
C LEU A 174 -2.62 7.18 -21.95
N PRO A 175 -3.29 6.31 -21.17
CA PRO A 175 -4.54 5.70 -21.59
C PRO A 175 -5.63 6.76 -21.74
N SER A 176 -6.38 6.69 -22.83
CA SER A 176 -7.44 7.66 -23.17
C SER A 176 -8.57 7.65 -22.17
N GLU A 177 -8.75 6.56 -21.44
CA GLU A 177 -9.77 6.35 -20.42
C GLU A 177 -9.64 7.35 -19.26
N LEU A 178 -8.43 7.85 -18.96
CA LEU A 178 -8.19 8.89 -17.96
C LEU A 178 -8.93 10.20 -18.28
N THR A 179 -9.20 10.49 -19.56
CA THR A 179 -9.96 11.68 -19.99
C THR A 179 -11.42 11.66 -19.53
N THR A 180 -11.94 10.48 -19.17
CA THR A 180 -13.34 10.29 -18.77
C THR A 180 -13.55 10.38 -17.26
N LEU A 181 -12.47 10.51 -16.48
CA LEU A 181 -12.56 10.54 -15.03
C LEU A 181 -13.18 11.85 -14.55
N PRO A 182 -14.31 11.80 -13.80
CA PRO A 182 -15.11 12.99 -13.50
C PRO A 182 -14.46 13.93 -12.47
N HIS A 183 -13.49 13.42 -11.70
CA HIS A 183 -12.85 14.15 -10.61
C HIS A 183 -11.35 14.38 -10.85
N LEU A 184 -10.78 13.88 -11.93
CA LEU A 184 -9.35 14.03 -12.19
C LEU A 184 -9.05 15.48 -12.55
N GLN A 185 -8.22 16.12 -11.74
CA GLN A 185 -7.87 17.53 -11.92
C GLN A 185 -6.43 17.68 -12.39
N LYS A 186 -5.54 16.76 -12.00
CA LYS A 186 -4.11 16.97 -12.13
C LYS A 186 -3.33 15.69 -12.41
N ILE A 187 -2.44 15.77 -13.39
CA ILE A 187 -1.45 14.74 -13.70
C ILE A 187 -0.06 15.39 -13.81
N THR A 188 0.94 14.83 -13.11
CA THR A 188 2.34 15.26 -13.29
C THR A 188 3.09 14.28 -14.17
N LEU A 189 3.77 14.78 -15.20
CA LEU A 189 4.37 14.01 -16.28
C LEU A 189 5.83 14.38 -16.55
N TRP A 190 6.35 15.45 -15.95
CA TRP A 190 7.74 15.88 -16.15
C TRP A 190 8.75 14.75 -15.93
N ASN A 191 9.82 14.78 -16.73
CA ASN A 191 10.83 13.72 -16.75
C ASN A 191 10.24 12.32 -17.04
N ASN A 192 9.47 12.22 -18.12
CA ASN A 192 9.09 10.99 -18.80
C ASN A 192 9.69 10.95 -20.21
N ALA A 193 9.26 10.01 -21.05
CA ALA A 193 9.78 9.82 -22.40
C ALA A 193 8.87 10.41 -23.50
N PHE A 194 8.04 11.40 -23.16
CA PHE A 194 7.20 12.10 -24.13
C PHE A 194 8.03 12.95 -25.09
N THR A 195 7.70 12.86 -26.37
CA THR A 195 8.13 13.81 -27.40
C THR A 195 7.29 15.08 -27.33
N LEU A 196 7.81 16.20 -27.86
CA LEU A 196 7.05 17.46 -27.93
C LEU A 196 5.71 17.33 -28.69
N GLU A 197 5.66 16.43 -29.68
CA GLU A 197 4.42 16.12 -30.40
C GLU A 197 3.39 15.44 -29.50
N GLU A 198 3.83 14.44 -28.71
CA GLU A 198 2.97 13.76 -27.73
C GLU A 198 2.50 14.71 -26.63
N GLU A 199 3.36 15.58 -26.09
CA GLU A 199 2.97 16.58 -25.08
C GLU A 199 1.84 17.50 -25.59
N LEU A 200 1.94 17.94 -26.85
CA LEU A 200 0.92 18.77 -27.50
C LEU A 200 -0.41 18.01 -27.68
N LEU A 201 -0.34 16.78 -28.18
CA LEU A 201 -1.52 15.92 -28.36
C LEU A 201 -2.21 15.62 -27.02
N LEU A 202 -1.44 15.34 -25.97
CA LEU A 202 -1.96 15.10 -24.63
C LEU A 202 -2.63 16.33 -24.05
N THR A 203 -2.02 17.51 -24.22
CA THR A 203 -2.58 18.77 -23.71
C THR A 203 -3.95 19.08 -24.32
N GLU A 204 -4.15 18.78 -25.61
CA GLU A 204 -5.45 18.93 -26.28
C GLU A 204 -6.45 17.85 -25.81
N ALA A 205 -6.02 16.58 -25.79
CA ALA A 205 -6.90 15.46 -25.49
C ALA A 205 -7.37 15.39 -24.02
N PHE A 206 -6.57 15.89 -23.09
CA PHE A 206 -6.85 15.80 -21.65
C PHE A 206 -7.51 17.04 -21.07
N ALA A 207 -7.79 18.09 -21.84
CA ALA A 207 -8.49 19.27 -21.33
C ALA A 207 -9.88 18.88 -20.75
N PRO A 208 -10.23 19.29 -19.51
CA PRO A 208 -9.64 20.36 -18.71
C PRO A 208 -8.62 19.92 -17.63
N ILE A 209 -8.13 18.68 -17.65
CA ILE A 209 -7.16 18.16 -16.68
C ILE A 209 -5.83 18.92 -16.79
N GLU A 210 -5.30 19.38 -15.66
CA GLU A 210 -3.99 20.05 -15.58
C GLU A 210 -2.86 19.02 -15.78
N LEU A 211 -2.17 19.09 -16.92
CA LEU A 211 -0.95 18.31 -17.17
C LEU A 211 0.30 19.15 -16.84
N ILE A 212 1.21 18.60 -16.03
CA ILE A 212 2.48 19.25 -15.66
C ILE A 212 3.65 18.48 -16.27
N PHE A 213 4.18 19.00 -17.37
CA PHE A 213 5.39 18.52 -18.06
C PHE A 213 6.68 19.14 -17.52
#